data_AF-A0A4U0PKI4-F1
#
_entry.id   AF-A0A4U0PKI4-F1
#
_cell.length_a   1.000
_cell.length_b   1.000
_cell.length_c   1.000
_cell.angle_alpha   90.00
_cell.angle_beta   90.00
_cell.angle_gamma   90.00
#
_symmetry.space_group_name_H-M   'P 1'
#
loop_
_entity.id
_entity.type
_entity.pdbx_description
1 polymer ?
#
loop_
_entity_poly.entity_id
_entity_poly.type
_entity_poly.pdbx_seq_one_letter_code
_entity_poly.pdbx_strand_id
1 'polypeptide(L)'
;MKIVRAIEVWEKDLGGAFIGHLPVADTVSSVFLYELFKDEQDKPDPDMKLSYMLDAPRIARLQPYVAEQMDTDRYDYILTAFGVAE
;
A
#
# COMPACT_ATOMS: atom_id res chain seq x y z
N MET A 1 -9.29 -14.57 11.01
CA MET A 1 -8.87 -13.15 10.91
C MET A 1 -8.25 -12.97 9.54
N LYS A 2 -9.01 -12.34 8.63
CA LYS A 2 -8.56 -12.06 7.25
C LYS A 2 -7.68 -10.81 7.27
N ILE A 3 -6.54 -10.84 6.56
CA ILE A 3 -5.74 -9.64 6.32
C ILE A 3 -6.30 -8.95 5.08
N VAL A 4 -6.63 -7.67 5.19
CA VAL A 4 -7.11 -6.85 4.08
C VAL A 4 -6.08 -5.77 3.77
N ARG A 5 -5.88 -5.48 2.47
CA ARG A 5 -4.94 -4.48 1.96
C ARG A 5 -5.65 -3.25 1.50
N ALA A 6 -5.10 -2.10 1.86
CA ALA A 6 -5.52 -0.82 1.33
C ALA A 6 -4.30 0.06 1.07
N ILE A 7 -4.49 1.07 0.24
CA ILE A 7 -3.56 2.18 0.11
C ILE A 7 -4.12 3.34 0.93
N GLU A 8 -3.40 3.79 1.95
CA GLU A 8 -3.69 5.05 2.62
C GLU A 8 -3.29 6.20 1.69
N VAL A 9 -4.13 7.23 1.61
CA VAL A 9 -3.90 8.44 0.82
C VAL A 9 -3.69 9.61 1.77
N TRP A 10 -2.58 10.32 1.58
CA TRP A 10 -2.15 11.42 2.43
C TRP A 10 -1.87 12.67 1.59
N GLU A 11 -2.18 13.85 2.12
CA GLU A 11 -1.76 15.12 1.52
C GLU A 11 -0.22 15.25 1.55
N LYS A 12 0.36 15.85 0.51
CA LYS A 12 1.82 16.11 0.42
C LYS A 12 2.30 17.33 1.21
N ASP A 13 1.40 18.21 1.62
CA ASP A 13 1.76 19.49 2.20
C ASP A 13 2.33 19.36 3.62
N LEU A 14 2.96 20.43 4.12
CA LEU A 14 3.52 20.52 5.48
C LEU A 14 2.42 20.33 6.54
N GLY A 15 2.23 19.08 6.97
CA GLY A 15 1.20 18.67 7.91
C GLY A 15 0.37 17.45 7.45
N GLY A 16 0.59 16.97 6.23
CA GLY A 16 0.01 15.79 5.58
C GLY A 16 -1.19 15.19 6.29
N ALA A 17 -2.40 15.64 5.94
CA ALA A 17 -3.61 15.06 6.48
C ALA A 17 -3.92 13.71 5.84
N PHE A 18 -4.39 12.76 6.65
CA PHE A 18 -4.97 11.52 6.14
C PHE A 18 -6.28 11.83 5.40
N ILE A 19 -6.37 11.43 4.13
CA ILE A 19 -7.53 11.67 3.28
C ILE A 19 -8.47 10.47 3.29
N GLY A 20 -7.92 9.25 3.21
CA GLY A 20 -8.73 8.05 3.11
C GLY A 20 -7.96 6.81 2.69
N HIS A 21 -8.71 5.77 2.34
CA HIS A 21 -8.18 4.49 1.89
C HIS A 21 -8.67 4.18 0.48
N LEU A 22 -7.77 3.73 -0.39
CA LEU A 22 -8.11 3.07 -1.64
C LEU A 22 -8.10 1.56 -1.41
N PRO A 23 -9.17 0.84 -1.76
CA PRO A 23 -9.18 -0.61 -1.67
C PRO A 23 -8.17 -1.19 -2.66
N VAL A 24 -7.39 -2.17 -2.21
CA VAL A 24 -6.56 -2.98 -3.10
C VAL A 24 -7.35 -4.23 -3.45
N ALA A 25 -7.33 -4.63 -4.73
CA ALA A 25 -8.03 -5.82 -5.19
C ALA A 25 -7.57 -7.07 -4.44
N ASP A 26 -8.53 -7.91 -4.03
CA ASP A 26 -8.28 -9.19 -3.35
C ASP A 26 -7.44 -10.18 -4.19
N THR A 27 -7.24 -9.90 -5.48
CA THR A 27 -6.37 -10.66 -6.38
C THR A 27 -4.89 -10.32 -6.24
N VAL A 28 -4.52 -9.26 -5.52
CA VAL A 28 -3.11 -8.96 -5.24
C VAL A 28 -2.55 -10.07 -4.35
N SER A 29 -1.41 -10.65 -4.75
CA SER A 29 -0.80 -11.71 -3.96
C SER A 29 0.22 -11.16 -2.97
N SER A 30 0.30 -11.76 -1.78
CA SER A 30 1.31 -11.42 -0.79
C SER A 30 2.73 -11.61 -1.32
N VAL A 31 2.95 -12.60 -2.20
CA VAL A 31 4.24 -12.85 -2.85
C VAL A 31 4.65 -11.68 -3.75
N PHE A 32 3.71 -11.17 -4.55
CA PHE A 32 3.98 -9.98 -5.37
C PHE A 32 4.34 -8.77 -4.51
N LEU A 33 3.60 -8.55 -3.43
CA LEU A 33 3.86 -7.47 -2.48
C LEU A 33 5.23 -7.66 -1.81
N TYR A 34 5.54 -8.85 -1.33
CA TYR A 34 6.84 -9.16 -0.73
C TYR A 34 7.99 -8.85 -1.70
N GLU A 35 7.92 -9.30 -2.94
CA GLU A 35 8.93 -9.01 -3.96
C GLU A 35 9.08 -7.50 -4.27
N LEU A 36 8.04 -6.71 -4.01
CA LEU A 36 8.05 -5.26 -4.23
C LEU A 36 8.76 -4.48 -3.11
N PHE A 37 8.79 -5.02 -1.88
CA PHE A 37 9.30 -4.34 -0.69
C PHE A 37 10.42 -5.07 0.06
N LYS A 38 10.79 -6.29 -0.36
CA LYS A 38 11.82 -7.11 0.33
C LYS A 38 13.13 -6.37 0.58
N ASP A 39 13.51 -5.44 -0.29
CA ASP A 39 14.75 -4.68 -0.18
C ASP A 39 14.69 -3.58 0.91
N GLU A 40 13.50 -3.23 1.40
CA GLU A 40 13.29 -2.29 2.51
C GLU A 40 13.09 -2.99 3.86
N GLN A 41 13.06 -4.33 3.86
CA GLN A 41 12.78 -5.10 5.05
C GLN A 41 14.07 -5.51 5.76
N ASP A 42 14.35 -4.89 6.90
CA ASP A 42 15.43 -5.33 7.80
C ASP A 42 15.20 -6.77 8.29
N LYS A 43 13.93 -7.19 8.40
CA LYS A 43 13.51 -8.55 8.70
C LYS A 43 12.41 -8.97 7.72
N PRO A 44 12.47 -10.18 7.16
CA PRO A 44 11.43 -10.66 6.25
C PRO A 44 10.04 -10.60 6.87
N ASP A 45 9.13 -9.93 6.17
CA ASP A 45 7.70 -9.87 6.43
C ASP A 45 6.96 -10.54 5.25
N PRO A 46 6.96 -11.88 5.18
CA PRO A 46 6.36 -12.62 4.07
C PRO A 46 4.84 -12.44 4.00
N ASP A 47 4.22 -12.11 5.13
CA ASP A 47 2.80 -11.82 5.22
C ASP A 47 2.50 -10.34 4.94
N MET A 48 3.53 -9.51 4.71
CA MET A 48 3.45 -8.08 4.39
C MET A 48 2.59 -7.27 5.39
N LYS A 49 2.60 -7.61 6.67
CA LYS A 49 1.74 -6.99 7.71
C LYS A 49 2.14 -5.56 8.07
N LEU A 50 3.33 -5.10 7.70
CA LEU A 50 3.79 -3.75 7.95
C LEU A 50 3.25 -2.74 6.93
N SER A 51 3.42 -1.46 7.23
CA SER A 51 3.08 -0.35 6.34
C SER A 51 4.30 0.08 5.54
N TYR A 52 4.12 0.37 4.25
CA TYR A 52 5.21 0.72 3.35
C TYR A 52 4.87 1.93 2.49
N MET A 53 5.79 2.89 2.42
CA MET A 53 5.65 4.05 1.54
C MET A 53 5.75 3.62 0.07
N LEU A 54 4.87 4.18 -0.76
CA LEU A 54 4.88 3.93 -2.19
C LEU A 54 5.61 5.05 -2.93
N ASP A 55 6.74 4.71 -3.53
CA ASP A 55 7.39 5.55 -4.53
C ASP A 55 6.75 5.36 -5.92
N ALA A 56 7.14 6.18 -6.88
CA ALA A 56 6.58 6.13 -8.23
C ALA A 56 6.74 4.75 -8.92
N PRO A 57 7.90 4.06 -8.84
CA PRO A 57 8.03 2.70 -9.36
C PRO A 57 7.05 1.69 -8.75
N ARG A 58 6.83 1.74 -7.43
CA ARG A 58 5.88 0.83 -6.76
C ARG A 58 4.45 1.16 -7.09
N ILE A 59 4.10 2.44 -7.17
CA ILE A 59 2.79 2.90 -7.61
C ILE A 59 2.47 2.38 -9.00
N ALA A 60 3.39 2.49 -9.96
CA ALA A 60 3.19 1.97 -11.31
C ALA A 60 2.89 0.46 -11.34
N ARG A 61 3.55 -0.32 -10.46
CA ARG A 61 3.33 -1.77 -10.34
C ARG A 61 2.05 -2.14 -9.60
N LEU A 62 1.62 -1.32 -8.62
CA LEU A 62 0.41 -1.54 -7.83
C LEU A 62 -0.87 -0.99 -8.49
N GLN A 63 -0.75 0.02 -9.34
CA GLN A 63 -1.87 0.68 -10.00
C GLN A 63 -2.90 -0.28 -10.64
N PRO A 64 -2.53 -1.40 -11.28
CA PRO A 64 -3.50 -2.33 -11.85
C PRO A 64 -4.44 -3.00 -10.82
N TYR A 65 -4.05 -2.99 -9.54
CA TYR A 65 -4.82 -3.58 -8.43
C TYR A 65 -5.62 -2.54 -7.65
N VAL A 66 -5.54 -1.26 -8.02
CA VAL A 66 -6.25 -0.16 -7.37
C VAL A 66 -7.16 0.48 -8.40
N ALA A 67 -8.47 0.53 -8.11
CA ALA A 67 -9.45 1.04 -9.06
C ALA A 67 -9.29 2.54 -9.36
N GLU A 68 -8.78 3.29 -8.38
CA GLU A 68 -8.56 4.73 -8.46
C GLU A 68 -7.11 5.04 -8.88
N GLN A 69 -6.92 6.06 -9.71
CA GLN A 69 -5.60 6.47 -10.16
C GLN A 69 -4.81 7.10 -9.00
N MET A 70 -3.65 6.53 -8.70
CA MET A 70 -2.69 7.07 -7.76
C MET A 70 -1.83 8.12 -8.47
N ASP A 71 -2.11 9.39 -8.18
CA ASP A 71 -1.35 10.54 -8.65
C ASP A 71 -0.29 10.95 -7.62
N THR A 72 0.98 10.67 -7.93
CA THR A 72 2.13 11.01 -7.08
C THR A 72 2.44 12.49 -7.02
N ASP A 73 1.91 13.32 -7.92
CA ASP A 73 2.17 14.76 -7.85
C ASP A 73 1.26 15.43 -6.80
N ARG A 74 0.16 14.76 -6.44
CA ARG A 74 -0.85 15.27 -5.52
C ARG A 74 -0.78 14.69 -4.11
N TYR A 75 -0.52 13.39 -4.00
CA TYR A 75 -0.65 12.67 -2.74
C TYR A 75 0.55 11.78 -2.47
N ASP A 76 0.75 11.49 -1.18
CA ASP A 76 1.60 10.41 -0.71
C ASP A 76 0.74 9.18 -0.42
N TYR A 77 1.30 8.00 -0.66
CA TYR A 77 0.58 6.75 -0.56
C TYR A 77 1.33 5.74 0.29
N ILE A 78 0.60 5.04 1.16
CA ILE A 78 1.16 4.00 2.02
C ILE A 78 0.37 2.71 1.80
N LEU A 79 1.04 1.63 1.41
CA LEU A 79 0.44 0.30 1.47
C LEU A 79 0.31 -0.10 2.95
N THR A 80 -0.91 -0.39 3.37
CA THR A 80 -1.22 -0.80 4.75
C THR A 80 -1.93 -2.15 4.76
N ALA A 81 -1.91 -2.80 5.93
CA ALA A 81 -2.58 -4.06 6.16
C ALA A 81 -3.35 -4.02 7.49
N PHE A 82 -4.62 -4.39 7.47
CA PHE A 82 -5.43 -4.50 8.69
C PHE A 82 -6.04 -5.88 8.83
N GLY A 83 -6.06 -6.37 10.08
CA GLY A 83 -6.74 -7.60 10.44
C GLY A 83 -8.23 -7.33 10.65
N VAL A 84 -9.08 -8.11 9.98
CA VAL A 84 -10.52 -8.05 10.15
C VAL A 84 -10.97 -9.35 10.81
N ALA A 85 -11.69 -9.23 11.93
CA ALA A 85 -12.37 -10.36 12.56
C ALA A 85 -13.47 -10.85 11.60
N GLU A 86 -13.50 -12.15 11.37
CA GLU A 86 -14.46 -12.79 10.47
C GLU A 86 -15.77 -13.04 11.21
#